data_AF-A0A447N9I7-F1
#
_entry.id   AF-A0A447N9I7-F1
#
_cell.length_a   1.000
_cell.length_b   1.000
_cell.length_c   1.000
_cell.angle_alpha   90.00
_cell.angle_beta   90.00
_cell.angle_gamma   90.00
#
_symmetry.space_group_name_H-M   'P 1'
#
loop_
_entity.id
_entity.type
_entity.pdbx_description
1 polymer ?
#
loop_
_entity_poly.entity_id
_entity_poly.type
_entity_poly.pdbx_seq_one_letter_code
_entity_poly.pdbx_strand_id
1 'polypeptide(L)'
;MSGLGLGVGVIASMAVDPLTDPDLVRIDAHDIFSHSTTKIGFRRSTFLRSYMYDFIQRFAPHLTRDVVDTAVALRSNEEIEAMFQDIKLPEK
;
A
#
# COMPACT_ATOMS: atom_id res chain seq x y z
N MET A 1 -14.92 20.27 -20.22
CA MET A 1 -13.72 20.49 -21.05
C MET A 1 -13.15 19.10 -21.24
N SER A 2 -13.48 18.43 -22.35
CA SER A 2 -13.17 17.00 -22.55
C SER A 2 -11.66 16.80 -22.59
N GLY A 3 -11.13 15.87 -21.80
CA GLY A 3 -9.77 15.38 -21.94
C GLY A 3 -9.43 15.06 -23.41
N LEU A 4 -8.17 15.22 -23.78
CA LEU A 4 -7.68 15.25 -25.18
C LEU A 4 -7.95 13.99 -26.04
N GLY A 5 -8.73 13.02 -25.55
CA GLY A 5 -9.24 11.90 -26.35
C GLY A 5 -8.17 10.92 -26.85
N LEU A 6 -7.00 10.92 -26.21
CA LEU A 6 -5.81 10.20 -26.69
C LEU A 6 -5.91 8.67 -26.49
N GLY A 7 -6.76 8.17 -25.58
CA GLY A 7 -6.92 6.73 -25.34
C GLY A 7 -7.56 6.38 -24.00
N VAL A 8 -7.45 5.10 -23.62
CA VAL A 8 -7.92 4.54 -22.33
C VAL A 8 -6.79 4.58 -21.30
N GLY A 9 -7.04 5.17 -20.13
CA GLY A 9 -6.08 5.21 -19.02
C GLY A 9 -6.21 3.98 -18.11
N VAL A 10 -5.08 3.35 -17.77
CA VAL A 10 -5.00 2.30 -16.74
C VAL A 10 -4.15 2.84 -15.60
N ILE A 11 -4.79 3.09 -14.45
CA ILE A 11 -4.19 3.74 -13.28
C ILE A 11 -4.64 3.02 -12.00
N ALA A 12 -3.98 3.31 -10.87
CA ALA A 12 -4.42 2.81 -9.56
C ALA A 12 -5.81 3.36 -9.20
N SER A 13 -6.65 2.53 -8.58
CA SER A 13 -7.99 2.87 -8.07
C SER A 13 -8.02 4.17 -7.26
N MET A 14 -7.01 4.37 -6.42
CA MET A 14 -6.87 5.54 -5.54
C MET A 14 -6.50 6.84 -6.25
N ALA A 15 -6.16 6.79 -7.54
CA ALA A 15 -5.72 7.95 -8.33
C ALA A 15 -6.86 8.62 -9.11
N VAL A 16 -8.10 8.17 -8.94
CA VAL A 16 -9.31 8.78 -9.52
C VAL A 16 -10.38 8.93 -8.44
N ASP A 17 -10.94 10.13 -8.32
CA ASP A 17 -12.01 10.43 -7.37
C ASP A 17 -13.19 11.09 -8.10
N PRO A 18 -14.43 10.56 -7.98
CA PRO A 18 -15.58 11.09 -8.71
C PRO A 18 -15.93 12.57 -8.42
N LEU A 19 -15.49 13.12 -7.29
CA LEU A 19 -15.69 14.52 -6.93
C LEU A 19 -14.66 15.43 -7.57
N THR A 20 -13.40 14.99 -7.67
CA THR A 20 -12.32 15.77 -8.30
C THR A 20 -12.22 15.55 -9.80
N ASP A 21 -12.63 14.39 -10.29
CA ASP A 21 -12.56 13.94 -11.69
C ASP A 21 -13.96 13.61 -12.26
N PRO A 22 -14.94 14.52 -12.18
CA PRO A 22 -16.34 14.22 -12.52
C PRO A 22 -16.57 13.97 -14.02
N ASP A 23 -15.61 14.31 -14.88
CA ASP A 23 -15.68 14.10 -16.33
C ASP A 23 -15.04 12.78 -16.79
N LEU A 24 -14.53 11.96 -15.86
CA LEU A 24 -13.99 10.63 -16.14
C LEU A 24 -14.98 9.52 -15.74
N VAL A 25 -14.99 8.45 -16.53
CA VAL A 25 -15.72 7.22 -16.21
C VAL A 25 -14.73 6.17 -15.73
N ARG A 26 -14.85 5.75 -14.46
CA ARG A 26 -14.07 4.65 -13.89
C ARG A 26 -14.73 3.30 -14.19
N ILE A 27 -13.95 2.34 -14.67
CA ILE A 27 -14.31 0.93 -14.78
C ILE A 27 -13.38 0.13 -13.87
N ASP A 28 -13.94 -0.75 -13.05
CA ASP A 28 -13.15 -1.61 -12.16
C ASP A 28 -12.54 -2.77 -12.94
N ALA A 29 -11.28 -3.11 -12.62
CA ALA A 29 -10.48 -4.09 -13.31
C ALA A 29 -9.87 -5.15 -12.36
N HIS A 30 -10.43 -5.30 -11.15
CA HIS A 30 -9.93 -6.27 -10.16
C HIS A 30 -9.92 -7.73 -10.65
N ASP A 31 -10.88 -8.12 -11.51
CA ASP A 31 -10.94 -9.45 -12.11
C ASP A 31 -9.96 -9.63 -13.30
N ILE A 32 -9.38 -8.54 -13.79
CA ILE A 32 -8.48 -8.53 -14.95
C ILE A 32 -7.00 -8.53 -14.51
N PHE A 33 -6.70 -7.85 -13.40
CA PHE A 33 -5.34 -7.73 -12.87
C PHE A 33 -5.27 -8.18 -11.41
N SER A 34 -4.22 -8.90 -11.05
CA SER A 34 -3.94 -9.20 -9.64
C SER A 34 -3.66 -7.92 -8.85
N HIS A 35 -4.10 -7.89 -7.59
CA HIS A 35 -3.82 -6.76 -6.70
C HIS A 35 -2.32 -6.50 -6.55
N SER A 36 -1.97 -5.22 -6.41
CA SER A 36 -0.62 -4.79 -6.05
C SER A 36 -0.55 -4.45 -4.56
N THR A 37 0.50 -4.92 -3.88
CA THR A 37 0.72 -4.62 -2.45
C THR A 37 1.70 -3.47 -2.28
N THR A 38 1.26 -2.37 -1.68
CA THR A 38 2.17 -1.27 -1.27
C THR A 38 2.98 -1.69 -0.05
N LYS A 39 4.31 -1.56 -0.12
CA LYS A 39 5.24 -1.91 0.98
C LYS A 39 5.94 -0.66 1.51
N ILE A 40 6.20 -0.64 2.82
CA ILE A 40 7.09 0.34 3.46
C ILE A 40 8.42 -0.33 3.80
N GLY A 41 9.53 0.32 3.44
CA GLY A 41 10.87 -0.22 3.62
C GLY A 41 11.81 0.78 4.26
N PHE A 42 12.71 0.28 5.11
CA PHE A 42 13.79 1.05 5.72
C PHE A 42 15.04 0.16 5.84
N ARG A 43 16.21 0.77 6.03
CA ARG A 43 17.45 0.01 6.18
C ARG A 43 17.45 -0.67 7.55
N ARG A 44 17.87 -1.94 7.61
CA ARG A 44 17.97 -2.71 8.87
C ARG A 44 18.86 -2.05 9.92
N SER A 45 19.90 -1.32 9.49
CA SER A 45 20.81 -0.58 10.37
C SER A 45 20.21 0.72 10.92
N THR A 46 19.02 1.13 10.46
CA THR A 46 18.36 2.35 10.94
C THR A 46 17.81 2.11 12.34
N PHE A 47 18.23 2.95 13.29
CA PHE A 47 17.63 2.99 14.61
C PHE A 47 16.27 3.71 14.54
N LEU A 48 15.17 2.94 14.62
CA LEU A 48 13.83 3.48 14.55
C LEU A 48 13.49 4.29 15.82
N ARG A 49 13.09 5.54 15.63
CA ARG A 49 12.67 6.45 16.72
C ARG A 49 11.16 6.36 16.94
N SER A 50 10.68 6.78 18.11
CA SER A 50 9.25 6.69 18.46
C SER A 50 8.31 7.24 17.38
N TYR A 51 8.59 8.44 16.87
CA TYR A 51 7.78 9.05 15.80
C TYR A 51 7.77 8.25 14.48
N MET A 52 8.80 7.44 14.21
CA MET A 52 8.84 6.58 13.02
C MET A 52 7.86 5.42 13.17
N TYR A 53 7.78 4.82 14.36
CA TYR A 53 6.77 3.80 14.64
C TYR A 53 5.36 4.40 14.57
N ASP A 54 5.17 5.60 15.11
CA ASP A 54 3.87 6.30 15.03
C ASP A 54 3.48 6.56 13.57
N PHE A 55 4.43 6.95 12.71
CA PHE A 55 4.20 7.12 11.28
C PHE A 55 3.85 5.80 10.59
N ILE A 56 4.63 4.74 10.82
CA ILE A 56 4.41 3.41 10.23
C ILE A 56 3.01 2.91 10.59
N GLN A 57 2.62 2.99 11.86
CA GLN A 57 1.31 2.53 12.33
C GLN A 57 0.17 3.40 11.80
N ARG A 58 0.36 4.72 11.68
CA ARG A 58 -0.64 5.62 11.06
C ARG A 58 -0.85 5.31 9.58
N PHE A 59 0.21 4.95 8.87
CA PHE A 59 0.15 4.59 7.46
C PHE A 59 -0.46 3.19 7.26
N ALA A 60 -0.07 2.24 8.09
CA ALA A 60 -0.49 0.84 8.04
C ALA A 60 -0.85 0.35 9.46
N PRO A 61 -2.14 0.36 9.85
CA PRO A 61 -2.56 0.08 11.23
C PRO A 61 -2.17 -1.29 11.79
N HIS A 62 -1.91 -2.27 10.92
CA HIS A 62 -1.45 -3.61 11.28
C HIS A 62 0.05 -3.67 11.65
N LEU A 63 0.83 -2.63 11.31
CA LEU A 63 2.25 -2.52 11.63
C LEU A 63 2.46 -1.84 12.98
N THR A 64 2.06 -2.51 14.05
CA THR A 64 2.35 -2.06 15.43
C THR A 64 3.85 -2.13 15.71
N ARG A 65 4.31 -1.46 16.79
CA ARG A 65 5.72 -1.50 17.21
C ARG A 65 6.24 -2.94 17.31
N ASP A 66 5.51 -3.82 17.97
CA ASP A 66 5.92 -5.22 18.17
C ASP A 66 6.03 -6.00 16.85
N VAL A 67 5.09 -5.76 15.92
CA VAL A 67 5.11 -6.36 14.57
C VAL A 67 6.32 -5.87 13.77
N VAL A 68 6.61 -4.56 13.83
CA VAL A 68 7.78 -3.98 13.16
C VAL A 68 9.08 -4.52 13.75
N ASP A 69 9.19 -4.60 15.07
CA ASP A 69 10.38 -5.11 15.74
C ASP A 69 10.61 -6.60 15.44
N THR A 70 9.52 -7.38 15.36
CA THR A 70 9.57 -8.79 14.92
C THR A 70 10.05 -8.90 13.47
N ALA A 71 9.50 -8.11 12.55
CA ALA A 71 9.92 -8.08 11.16
C ALA A 71 11.40 -7.67 11.00
N VAL A 72 11.90 -6.76 11.83
CA VAL A 72 13.33 -6.36 11.84
C VAL A 72 14.23 -7.46 12.39
N ALA A 73 13.72 -8.33 13.28
CA ALA A 73 14.46 -9.49 13.75
C ALA A 73 14.55 -10.59 12.67
N LEU A 74 13.51 -10.75 11.85
CA LEU A 74 13.50 -11.65 10.70
C LEU A 74 14.53 -11.20 9.66
N ARG A 75 15.35 -12.12 9.17
CA ARG A 75 16.49 -11.81 8.30
C ARG A 75 16.18 -11.94 6.81
N SER A 76 14.98 -12.41 6.47
CA SER A 76 14.49 -12.56 5.11
C SER A 76 13.18 -11.80 4.88
N ASN A 77 13.03 -11.19 3.70
CA ASN A 77 11.75 -10.61 3.30
C ASN A 77 10.67 -11.68 3.07
N GLU A 78 11.07 -12.91 2.72
CA GLU A 78 10.14 -14.04 2.55
C GLU A 78 9.51 -14.45 3.89
N GLU A 79 10.30 -14.46 4.97
CA GLU A 79 9.80 -14.70 6.33
C GLU A 79 8.85 -13.57 6.78
N ILE A 80 9.17 -12.33 6.42
CA ILE A 80 8.29 -11.18 6.70
C ILE A 80 6.97 -11.33 5.94
N GLU A 81 7.00 -11.72 4.67
CA GLU A 81 5.78 -11.98 3.89
C GLU A 81 4.95 -13.12 4.51
N ALA A 82 5.59 -14.21 4.94
CA ALA A 82 4.93 -15.31 5.64
C ALA A 82 4.23 -14.85 6.93
N MET A 83 4.84 -13.93 7.69
CA MET A 83 4.25 -13.34 8.90
C MET A 83 2.90 -12.64 8.63
N PHE A 84 2.67 -12.17 7.41
CA PHE A 84 1.44 -11.46 7.04
C PHE A 84 0.41 -12.31 6.28
N GLN A 85 0.67 -13.60 6.02
CA GLN A 85 -0.23 -14.46 5.22
C GLN A 85 -1.64 -14.59 5.82
N ASP A 86 -1.75 -14.59 7.15
CA ASP A 86 -3.03 -14.75 7.86
C ASP A 86 -3.69 -13.39 8.20
N ILE A 87 -3.09 -12.28 7.78
CA ILE A 87 -3.59 -10.92 8.06
C ILE A 87 -4.25 -10.37 6.80
N LYS A 88 -5.56 -10.09 6.89
CA LYS A 88 -6.25 -9.35 5.82
C LYS A 88 -5.75 -7.90 5.79
N LEU A 89 -5.01 -7.56 4.74
CA LEU A 89 -4.48 -6.21 4.55
C LEU A 89 -5.58 -5.23 4.09
N PRO A 90 -5.46 -3.93 4.41
CA PRO A 90 -6.37 -2.91 3.88
C PRO A 90 -6.26 -2.81 2.36
N GLU A 91 -7.41 -2.70 1.69
CA GLU A 91 -7.50 -2.44 0.24
C GLU A 91 -7.85 -0.96 -0.01
N LYS A 92 -7.36 -0.40 -1.12
CA LYS A 92 -7.50 1.01 -1.50
C LYS A 92 -7.94 1.18 -2.94
#